data_AF-A0A5C5TJP0-F1
#
_entry.id   AF-A0A5C5TJP0-F1
#
_cell.length_a   1.000
_cell.length_b   1.000
_cell.length_c   1.000
_cell.angle_alpha   90.00
_cell.angle_beta   90.00
_cell.angle_gamma   90.00
#
_symmetry.space_group_name_H-M   'P 1'
#
loop_
_entity.id
_entity.type
_entity.pdbx_description
1 polymer ?
#
loop_
_entity_poly.entity_id
_entity_poly.type
_entity_poly.pdbx_seq_one_letter_code
_entity_poly.pdbx_strand_id
1 'polypeptide(L)'
;MLNNVAVILEKMGRSADALRAYDRAIALEWTYSRCESVERKAIYLADKGDAAGAIALYEGLLLKPYATEDEKYRFQTRISELQKR
;
A
#
# COMPACT_ATOMS: atom_id res chain seq x y z
N MET A 1 0.23 -13.36 -3.13
CA MET A 1 1.22 -14.26 -2.48
C MET A 1 2.60 -13.61 -2.27
N LEU A 2 2.98 -12.53 -2.97
CA LEU A 2 4.28 -11.85 -2.75
C LEU A 2 4.31 -10.92 -1.51
N ASN A 3 3.17 -10.36 -1.13
CA ASN A 3 3.00 -9.54 0.07
C ASN A 3 3.20 -10.29 1.41
N ASN A 4 3.06 -11.61 1.43
CA ASN A 4 3.21 -12.41 2.65
C ASN A 4 4.62 -12.27 3.27
N VAL A 5 5.65 -12.17 2.42
CA VAL A 5 7.03 -11.98 2.88
C VAL A 5 7.18 -10.62 3.58
N ALA A 6 6.60 -9.57 3.00
CA ALA A 6 6.65 -8.23 3.58
C ALA A 6 5.94 -8.17 4.94
N VAL A 7 4.77 -8.80 5.05
CA VAL A 7 4.01 -8.90 6.32
C VAL A 7 4.77 -9.70 7.39
N ILE A 8 5.46 -10.77 7.01
CA ILE A 8 6.29 -11.53 7.95
C ILE A 8 7.46 -10.69 8.45
N LEU A 9 8.14 -9.97 7.55
CA LEU A 9 9.26 -9.09 7.89
C LEU A 9 8.83 -7.91 8.79
N GLU A 10 7.65 -7.34 8.51
CA GLU A 10 6.99 -6.37 9.39
C GLU A 10 6.83 -6.92 10.80
N LYS A 11 6.23 -8.11 10.94
CA LYS A 11 5.99 -8.75 12.25
C LYS A 11 7.29 -9.08 13.00
N MET A 12 8.38 -9.28 12.27
CA MET A 12 9.72 -9.48 12.83
C MET A 12 10.42 -8.16 13.22
N GLY A 13 9.78 -7.00 13.04
CA GLY A 13 10.39 -5.69 13.31
C GLY A 13 11.46 -5.28 12.30
N ARG A 14 11.61 -6.01 11.19
CA ARG A 14 12.61 -5.74 10.14
C ARG A 14 12.07 -4.76 9.13
N SER A 15 11.84 -3.52 9.58
CA SER A 15 11.15 -2.48 8.80
C SER A 15 11.79 -2.18 7.43
N ALA A 16 13.12 -2.12 7.34
CA ALA A 16 13.81 -1.85 6.07
C ALA A 16 13.62 -2.99 5.06
N ASP A 17 13.68 -4.24 5.52
CA ASP A 17 13.50 -5.41 4.67
C ASP A 17 12.03 -5.55 4.23
N ALA A 18 11.08 -5.23 5.12
CA ALA A 18 9.67 -5.21 4.80
C ALA A 18 9.36 -4.21 3.66
N LEU A 19 9.91 -3.00 3.73
CA LEU A 19 9.75 -1.99 2.67
C LEU A 19 10.32 -2.48 1.33
N ARG A 20 11.53 -3.05 1.33
CA ARG A 20 12.13 -3.62 0.11
C ARG A 20 11.31 -4.78 -0.46
N ALA A 21 10.71 -5.60 0.40
CA ALA A 21 9.84 -6.69 0.00
C ALA A 21 8.53 -6.16 -0.62
N TYR A 22 7.93 -5.12 -0.03
CA TYR A 22 6.78 -4.44 -0.63
C TYR A 22 7.12 -3.85 -1.98
N ASP A 23 8.23 -3.13 -2.13
CA ASP A 23 8.63 -2.52 -3.41
C ASP A 23 8.79 -3.56 -4.52
N ARG A 24 9.40 -4.71 -4.19
CA ARG A 24 9.52 -5.83 -5.13
C ARG A 24 8.16 -6.45 -5.48
N ALA A 25 7.29 -6.64 -4.50
CA ALA A 25 5.96 -7.20 -4.72
C ALA A 25 5.11 -6.27 -5.60
N ILE A 26 5.19 -4.97 -5.33
CA ILE A 26 4.52 -3.91 -6.09
C ILE A 26 5.02 -3.87 -7.54
N ALA A 27 6.33 -3.93 -7.77
CA ALA A 27 6.90 -3.94 -9.12
C ALA A 27 6.40 -5.12 -9.97
N LEU A 28 6.20 -6.29 -9.34
CA LEU A 28 5.66 -7.46 -9.99
C LEU A 28 4.15 -7.37 -10.20
N GLU A 29 3.40 -6.89 -9.20
CA GLU A 29 1.94 -6.78 -9.27
C GLU A 29 1.46 -5.71 -10.26
N TRP A 30 2.23 -4.63 -10.44
CA TRP A 30 1.92 -3.61 -11.43
C TRP A 30 1.84 -4.16 -12.84
N THR A 31 2.66 -5.16 -13.18
CA THR A 31 2.60 -5.84 -14.47
C THR A 31 1.29 -6.60 -14.68
N TYR A 32 0.58 -6.93 -13.60
CA TYR A 32 -0.68 -7.69 -13.62
C TYR A 32 -1.90 -6.84 -13.25
N SER A 33 -1.78 -5.51 -13.23
CA SER A 33 -2.87 -4.60 -12.83
C SER A 33 -3.45 -4.90 -11.44
N ARG A 34 -2.62 -5.41 -10.52
CA ARG A 34 -3.01 -5.68 -9.13
C ARG A 34 -2.49 -4.58 -8.21
N CYS A 35 -3.21 -4.33 -7.12
CA CYS A 35 -2.92 -3.23 -6.19
C CYS A 35 -2.75 -3.68 -4.72
N GLU A 36 -2.92 -4.96 -4.41
CA GLU A 36 -2.92 -5.48 -3.02
C GLU A 36 -1.63 -5.16 -2.26
N SER A 37 -0.46 -5.28 -2.90
CA SER A 37 0.82 -4.99 -2.26
C SER A 37 1.02 -3.50 -2.00
N VAL A 38 0.52 -2.64 -2.89
CA VAL A 38 0.56 -1.18 -2.71
C VAL A 38 -0.33 -0.78 -1.53
N GLU A 39 -1.55 -1.31 -1.48
CA GLU A 39 -2.48 -1.05 -0.37
C GLU A 39 -1.90 -1.51 0.97
N ARG A 40 -1.32 -2.71 1.03
CA ARG A 40 -0.68 -3.19 2.27
C ARG A 40 0.50 -2.33 2.70
N LYS A 41 1.32 -1.87 1.75
CA LYS A 41 2.42 -0.93 2.06
C LYS A 41 1.86 0.39 2.61
N ALA A 42 0.77 0.91 2.05
CA ALA A 42 0.14 2.14 2.53
C ALA A 42 -0.40 1.98 3.97
N ILE A 43 -1.04 0.85 4.29
CA ILE A 43 -1.45 0.54 5.67
C ILE A 43 -0.25 0.50 6.60
N TYR A 44 0.82 -0.21 6.20
CA TYR A 44 2.04 -0.29 7.00
C TYR A 44 2.67 1.09 7.28
N LEU A 45 2.72 1.98 6.28
CA LEU A 45 3.23 3.35 6.47
C LEU A 45 2.36 4.15 7.43
N ALA A 46 1.03 4.07 7.29
CA ALA A 46 0.10 4.71 8.20
C ALA A 46 0.26 4.23 9.65
N ASP A 47 0.44 2.92 9.86
CA ASP A 47 0.65 2.33 11.20
C ASP A 47 2.00 2.74 11.81
N LYS A 48 2.99 3.11 10.99
CA LYS A 48 4.27 3.68 11.44
C LYS A 48 4.24 5.20 11.64
N GLY A 49 3.09 5.83 11.43
CA GLY A 49 2.90 7.28 11.55
C GLY A 49 3.26 8.09 10.30
N ASP A 50 3.64 7.43 9.20
CA ASP A 50 3.87 8.07 7.91
C ASP A 50 2.57 8.15 7.10
N ALA A 51 1.66 9.01 7.57
CA ALA A 51 0.38 9.25 6.90
C ALA A 51 0.57 9.88 5.51
N ALA A 52 1.58 10.73 5.34
CA ALA A 52 1.88 11.37 4.06
C ALA A 52 2.30 10.34 2.99
N GLY A 53 3.20 9.42 3.35
CA GLY A 53 3.61 8.33 2.47
C GLY A 53 2.45 7.38 2.12
N ALA A 54 1.57 7.10 3.08
CA ALA A 54 0.38 6.30 2.85
C ALA A 54 -0.61 6.98 1.87
N ILE A 55 -0.88 8.27 2.05
CA ILE A 55 -1.77 9.05 1.15
C ILE A 55 -1.22 9.06 -0.28
N ALA A 56 0.08 9.34 -0.45
CA ALA A 56 0.71 9.37 -1.77
C ALA A 56 0.56 8.03 -2.53
N LEU A 57 0.63 6.90 -1.82
CA LEU A 57 0.40 5.58 -2.41
C LEU A 57 -1.07 5.40 -2.85
N TYR A 58 -2.03 5.81 -2.03
CA TYR A 58 -3.45 5.72 -2.40
C TYR A 58 -3.82 6.63 -3.58
N GLU A 59 -3.28 7.85 -3.63
CA GLU A 59 -3.44 8.76 -4.77
C GLU A 59 -2.85 8.15 -6.05
N GLY A 60 -1.68 7.53 -5.96
CA GLY A 60 -1.06 6.81 -7.08
C GLY A 60 -1.92 5.63 -7.60
N LEU A 61 -2.69 4.98 -6.72
CA LEU A 61 -3.64 3.93 -7.10
C LEU A 61 -4.90 4.50 -7.77
N LEU A 62 -5.40 5.65 -7.31
CA LEU A 62 -6.57 6.32 -7.92
C LEU A 62 -6.32 6.76 -9.36
N LEU A 63 -5.07 7.07 -9.71
CA LEU A 63 -4.67 7.43 -11.07
C LEU A 63 -4.62 6.23 -12.03
N LYS A 64 -4.77 4.99 -11.54
CA LYS A 64 -4.70 3.80 -12.40
C LYS A 64 -6.02 3.59 -13.14
N PRO A 65 -6.00 3.46 -14.49
CA PRO A 65 -7.20 3.37 -15.29
C PRO A 65 -7.99 2.07 -15.09
N TYR A 66 -7.36 1.05 -14.51
CA TYR A 66 -7.95 -0.26 -14.24
C TYR A 66 -8.48 -0.40 -12.80
N ALA A 67 -8.39 0.63 -11.96
CA ALA A 67 -8.98 0.60 -10.63
C ALA A 67 -10.52 0.57 -10.73
N THR A 68 -11.13 -0.40 -10.06
CA THR A 68 -12.58 -0.53 -9.94
C THR A 68 -13.16 0.57 -9.05
N GLU A 69 -14.46 0.86 -9.19
CA GLU A 69 -15.13 1.86 -8.35
C GLU A 69 -15.09 1.52 -6.85
N ASP A 70 -15.17 0.22 -6.53
CA ASP A 70 -15.03 -0.28 -5.16
C ASP A 70 -13.61 -0.04 -4.59
N GLU A 71 -12.57 -0.30 -5.38
CA GLU A 71 -11.20 0.03 -5.01
C GLU A 71 -11.01 1.53 -4.81
N LYS A 72 -11.53 2.36 -5.73
CA LYS A 72 -11.46 3.82 -5.61
C LYS A 72 -12.14 4.33 -4.34
N TYR A 73 -13.34 3.82 -4.04
CA TYR A 73 -14.07 4.18 -2.83
C TYR A 73 -13.28 3.82 -1.56
N ARG A 74 -12.69 2.62 -1.51
CA ARG A 74 -11.81 2.23 -0.39
C ARG A 74 -10.61 3.15 -0.23
N PHE A 75 -9.93 3.49 -1.32
CA PHE A 75 -8.74 4.35 -1.28
C PHE A 75 -9.10 5.77 -0.82
N GLN A 76 -10.20 6.34 -1.32
CA GLN A 76 -10.70 7.66 -0.90
C GLN A 76 -11.11 7.69 0.57
N THR A 77 -11.72 6.61 1.06
CA THR A 77 -12.08 6.47 2.48
C THR A 77 -10.83 6.48 3.35
N ARG A 78 -9.82 5.65 3.00
CA ARG A 78 -8.51 5.62 3.68
C ARG A 78 -7.80 6.97 3.66
N ILE A 79 -7.77 7.67 2.52
CA ILE A 79 -7.18 9.02 2.42
C ILE A 79 -7.90 9.97 3.38
N SER A 80 -9.22 9.99 3.37
CA SER A 80 -10.02 10.86 4.23
C SER A 80 -9.83 10.58 5.72
N GLU A 81 -9.62 9.32 6.10
CA GLU A 81 -9.30 8.92 7.48
C GLU A 81 -7.90 9.40 7.89
N LEU A 82 -6.91 9.26 7.01
CA LEU A 82 -5.53 9.65 7.27
C LEU A 82 -5.34 11.17 7.33
N GLN A 83 -6.11 11.94 6.55
CA GLN A 83 -6.11 13.41 6.58
C GLN A 83 -6.70 14.00 7.87
N LYS A 84 -7.48 13.22 8.62
CA LYS A 84 -8.12 13.64 9.87
C LYS A 84 -7.31 13.31 11.12
N ARG A 85 -6.22 12.55 10.97
CA ARG A 85 -5.30 12.19 12.06
C ARG A 85 -4.23 13.25 12.24
#